data_AF-A0A179BB11-F1
#
_entry.id   AF-A0A179BB11-F1
#
_cell.length_a   1.000
_cell.length_b   1.000
_cell.length_c   1.000
_cell.angle_alpha   90.00
_cell.angle_beta   90.00
_cell.angle_gamma   90.00
#
_symmetry.space_group_name_H-M   'P 1'
#
loop_
_entity.id
_entity.type
_entity.pdbx_description
1 polymer ?
#
loop_
_entity_poly.entity_id
_entity_poly.type
_entity_poly.pdbx_seq_one_letter_code
_entity_poly.pdbx_strand_id
1 'polypeptide(L)'
;MQRVTSYLPAGTPSSHPIAQVKLPHDLRHLRRKLLHLENGEMVMLDLKDPVLFANGDLLVRDDGELIEILAADEKLFEIRGRDRTHLVELAWHLGNRHLAAQIEEDRIVILRDHVIRTMLQGLGAVVLEIDEPFQPARGAYHSQGGHSHGHDHDHNHDHGHDHDLDPNHGHDHDHEHGYEHEHEHRHDRGHDHDHGQDHGHDHGHHDHKHD
;
A
#
# COMPACT_ATOMS: atom_id res chain seq x y z
N MET A 1 33.86 -10.09 -16.01
CA MET A 1 32.73 -9.97 -15.06
C MET A 1 31.90 -11.22 -15.21
N GLN A 2 31.72 -11.99 -14.12
CA GLN A 2 30.98 -13.24 -14.16
C GLN A 2 29.49 -12.97 -14.42
N ARG A 3 28.83 -13.86 -15.17
CA ARG A 3 27.41 -13.74 -15.47
C ARG A 3 26.63 -14.93 -14.92
N VAL A 4 25.37 -14.68 -14.63
CA VAL A 4 24.36 -15.67 -14.28
C VAL A 4 23.26 -15.57 -15.32
N THR A 5 23.00 -16.67 -16.01
CA THR A 5 22.01 -16.75 -17.10
C THR A 5 20.90 -17.75 -16.82
N SER A 6 21.05 -18.56 -15.78
CA SER A 6 20.05 -19.55 -15.33
C SER A 6 20.02 -19.65 -13.82
N TYR A 7 18.96 -20.28 -13.29
CA TYR A 7 18.79 -20.52 -11.87
C TYR A 7 18.16 -21.89 -11.63
N LEU A 8 18.31 -22.40 -10.41
CA LEU A 8 17.66 -23.61 -9.91
C LEU A 8 16.71 -23.21 -8.77
N PRO A 9 15.51 -23.80 -8.70
CA PRO A 9 14.60 -23.53 -7.61
C PRO A 9 15.14 -24.09 -6.28
N ALA A 10 14.76 -23.44 -5.18
CA ALA A 10 15.05 -23.90 -3.83
C ALA A 10 14.69 -25.39 -3.64
N GLY A 11 15.53 -26.12 -2.90
CA GLY A 11 15.36 -27.56 -2.66
C GLY A 11 15.87 -28.48 -3.79
N THR A 12 16.45 -27.92 -4.85
CA THR A 12 17.20 -28.73 -5.83
C THR A 12 18.42 -29.34 -5.15
N PRO A 13 18.63 -30.67 -5.19
CA PRO A 13 19.82 -31.30 -4.63
C PRO A 13 21.03 -30.91 -5.47
N SER A 14 21.72 -29.85 -5.06
CA SER A 14 22.90 -29.33 -5.70
C SER A 14 24.06 -29.23 -4.71
N SER A 15 25.26 -29.00 -5.23
CA SER A 15 26.45 -28.69 -4.43
C SER A 15 26.23 -27.49 -3.50
N HIS A 16 27.06 -27.39 -2.46
CA HIS A 16 27.09 -26.24 -1.56
C HIS A 16 27.28 -24.93 -2.36
N PRO A 17 26.46 -23.90 -2.11
CA PRO A 17 26.67 -22.59 -2.72
C PRO A 17 28.01 -22.02 -2.25
N ILE A 18 28.74 -21.40 -3.16
CA ILE A 18 30.05 -20.79 -2.89
C ILE A 18 29.92 -19.38 -2.29
N ALA A 19 28.76 -18.76 -2.48
CA ALA A 19 28.47 -17.39 -2.06
C ALA A 19 26.96 -17.21 -1.90
N GLN A 20 26.59 -16.12 -1.23
CA GLN A 20 25.20 -15.77 -0.96
C GLN A 20 24.94 -14.32 -1.35
N VAL A 21 23.69 -14.03 -1.67
CA VAL A 21 23.20 -12.66 -1.87
C VAL A 21 21.90 -12.49 -1.08
N LYS A 22 21.90 -11.55 -0.12
CA LYS A 22 20.73 -11.20 0.67
C LYS A 22 19.97 -10.07 0.00
N LEU A 23 18.68 -10.28 -0.24
CA LEU A 23 17.80 -9.30 -0.89
C LEU A 23 16.45 -9.22 -0.18
N PRO A 24 15.92 -8.00 0.10
CA PRO A 24 14.53 -7.80 0.52
C PRO A 24 13.56 -8.14 -0.61
N HIS A 25 12.28 -8.37 -0.28
CA HIS A 25 11.31 -8.93 -1.23
C HIS A 25 11.12 -8.09 -2.51
N ASP A 26 11.15 -6.76 -2.37
CA ASP A 26 10.97 -5.79 -3.47
C ASP A 26 12.14 -5.81 -4.46
N LEU A 27 13.32 -6.23 -4.01
CA LEU A 27 14.53 -6.39 -4.82
C LEU A 27 14.75 -7.81 -5.32
N ARG A 28 13.86 -8.76 -5.03
CA ARG A 28 13.94 -10.16 -5.51
C ARG A 28 13.21 -10.42 -6.82
N HIS A 29 12.55 -9.43 -7.41
CA HIS A 29 12.04 -9.49 -8.76
C HIS A 29 13.09 -9.00 -9.75
N LEU A 30 13.83 -9.94 -10.35
CA LEU A 30 15.03 -9.65 -11.11
C LEU A 30 14.98 -10.25 -12.51
N ARG A 31 15.42 -9.47 -13.50
CA ARG A 31 15.76 -9.96 -14.85
C ARG A 31 17.23 -9.72 -15.13
N ARG A 32 17.64 -8.46 -15.00
CA ARG A 32 19.01 -8.01 -15.25
C ARG A 32 19.44 -7.03 -14.17
N LYS A 33 20.46 -7.37 -13.40
CA LYS A 33 20.97 -6.54 -12.30
C LYS A 33 22.40 -6.93 -11.96
N LEU A 34 23.21 -5.96 -11.57
CA LEU A 34 24.49 -6.22 -10.92
C LEU A 34 24.22 -6.56 -9.45
N LEU A 35 24.55 -7.78 -9.03
CA LEU A 35 24.37 -8.25 -7.67
C LEU A 35 25.70 -8.17 -6.92
N HIS A 36 25.64 -7.67 -5.69
CA HIS A 36 26.75 -7.66 -4.75
C HIS A 36 26.59 -8.84 -3.80
N LEU A 37 27.55 -9.75 -3.82
CA LEU A 37 27.54 -10.94 -2.99
C LEU A 37 28.10 -10.63 -1.60
N GLU A 38 27.77 -11.45 -0.60
CA GLU A 38 28.27 -11.26 0.77
C GLU A 38 29.79 -11.44 0.89
N ASN A 39 30.40 -12.18 -0.04
CA ASN A 39 31.86 -12.34 -0.12
C ASN A 39 32.58 -11.13 -0.75
N GLY A 40 31.85 -10.08 -1.14
CA GLY A 40 32.38 -8.85 -1.76
C GLY A 40 32.53 -8.91 -3.29
N GLU A 41 32.27 -10.06 -3.90
CA GLU A 41 32.28 -10.19 -5.36
C GLU A 41 31.02 -9.57 -5.99
N MET A 42 31.12 -9.29 -7.29
CA MET A 42 30.01 -8.77 -8.08
C MET A 42 29.71 -9.68 -9.26
N VAL A 43 28.44 -10.01 -9.44
CA VAL A 43 27.96 -10.87 -10.53
C VAL A 43 26.85 -10.17 -11.32
N MET A 44 26.91 -10.28 -12.64
CA MET A 44 25.86 -9.75 -13.51
C MET A 44 24.79 -10.81 -13.72
N LEU A 45 23.61 -10.60 -13.16
CA LEU A 45 22.43 -11.40 -13.51
C LEU A 45 21.87 -10.91 -14.85
N ASP A 46 21.59 -11.82 -15.77
CA ASP A 46 21.01 -11.54 -17.08
C ASP A 46 20.15 -12.72 -17.56
N LEU A 47 18.90 -12.74 -17.10
CA LEU A 47 17.90 -13.75 -17.43
C LEU A 47 17.09 -13.35 -18.66
N LYS A 48 16.56 -14.36 -19.36
CA LYS A 48 15.65 -14.15 -20.50
C LYS A 48 14.42 -13.33 -20.08
N ASP A 49 13.76 -13.80 -19.03
CA ASP A 49 12.52 -13.24 -18.49
C ASP A 49 12.72 -12.82 -17.02
N PRO A 50 11.96 -11.83 -16.51
CA PRO A 50 12.01 -11.47 -15.10
C PRO A 50 11.51 -12.62 -14.22
N VAL A 51 12.22 -12.87 -13.13
CA VAL A 51 11.94 -13.93 -12.16
C VAL A 51 11.80 -13.30 -10.79
N LEU A 52 10.72 -13.63 -10.07
CA LEU A 52 10.61 -13.35 -8.65
C LEU A 52 11.18 -14.54 -7.87
N PHE A 53 12.33 -14.30 -7.27
CA PHE A 53 13.10 -15.29 -6.52
C PHE A 53 12.54 -15.52 -5.12
N ALA A 54 12.55 -16.79 -4.72
CA ALA A 54 12.27 -17.23 -3.36
C ALA A 54 13.56 -17.35 -2.54
N ASN A 55 13.39 -17.41 -1.23
CA ASN A 55 14.48 -17.77 -0.33
C ASN A 55 15.01 -19.19 -0.67
N GLY A 56 16.32 -19.32 -0.83
CA GLY A 56 17.00 -20.57 -1.16
C GLY A 56 17.10 -20.88 -2.66
N ASP A 57 16.60 -20.01 -3.55
CA ASP A 57 16.84 -20.18 -4.99
C ASP A 57 18.33 -20.01 -5.30
N LEU A 58 18.83 -20.76 -6.28
CA LEU A 58 20.25 -20.82 -6.60
C LEU A 58 20.50 -20.24 -7.99
N LEU A 59 21.32 -19.20 -8.06
CA LEU A 59 21.82 -18.64 -9.29
C LEU A 59 22.98 -19.48 -9.82
N VAL A 60 22.93 -19.87 -11.10
CA VAL A 60 23.98 -20.65 -11.76
C VAL A 60 24.86 -19.72 -12.55
N ARG A 61 26.13 -19.64 -12.15
CA ARG A 61 27.15 -18.84 -12.81
C ARG A 61 27.70 -19.58 -14.03
N ASP A 62 28.30 -18.85 -14.97
CA ASP A 62 28.82 -19.42 -16.23
C ASP A 62 29.88 -20.54 -16.04
N ASP A 63 30.55 -20.60 -14.88
CA ASP A 63 31.51 -21.65 -14.50
C ASP A 63 30.87 -22.84 -13.77
N GLY A 64 29.55 -22.84 -13.62
CA GLY A 64 28.78 -23.88 -12.93
C GLY A 64 28.71 -23.71 -11.42
N GLU A 65 29.33 -22.66 -10.86
CA GLU A 65 29.25 -22.38 -9.43
C GLU A 65 27.88 -21.78 -9.06
N LEU A 66 27.49 -22.01 -7.80
CA LEU A 66 26.16 -21.69 -7.30
C LEU A 66 26.21 -20.55 -6.29
N ILE A 67 25.32 -19.58 -6.47
CA ILE A 67 25.13 -18.46 -5.56
C ILE A 67 23.70 -18.54 -5.01
N GLU A 68 23.56 -18.61 -3.69
CA GLU A 68 22.25 -18.72 -3.05
C GLU A 68 21.62 -17.36 -2.82
N ILE A 69 20.33 -17.24 -3.14
CA ILE A 69 19.51 -16.07 -2.81
C ILE A 69 18.90 -16.29 -1.45
N LEU A 70 19.20 -15.37 -0.53
CA LEU A 70 18.60 -15.33 0.78
C LEU A 70 17.62 -14.15 0.87
N ALA A 71 16.44 -14.42 1.42
CA ALA A 71 15.53 -13.37 1.80
C ALA A 71 16.10 -12.62 3.01
N ALA A 72 16.26 -11.30 2.87
CA ALA A 72 16.71 -10.46 3.97
C ALA A 72 15.62 -10.35 5.05
N ASP A 73 16.03 -10.17 6.31
CA ASP A 73 15.11 -9.83 7.38
C ASP A 73 14.52 -8.43 7.14
N GLU A 74 13.19 -8.35 7.18
CA GLU A 74 12.46 -7.11 6.95
C GLU A 74 11.66 -6.74 8.21
N LYS A 75 11.36 -5.45 8.39
CA LYS A 75 10.50 -4.97 9.48
C LYS A 75 9.06 -5.23 9.11
N LEU A 76 8.41 -6.18 9.78
CA LEU A 76 7.09 -6.67 9.40
C LEU A 76 6.09 -6.54 10.55
N PHE A 77 4.82 -6.76 10.21
CA PHE A 77 3.77 -7.02 11.16
C PHE A 77 3.26 -8.46 11.01
N GLU A 78 3.28 -9.19 12.12
CA GLU A 78 2.54 -10.44 12.29
C GLU A 78 1.10 -10.13 12.71
N ILE A 79 0.14 -10.72 12.01
CA ILE A 79 -1.29 -10.49 12.18
C ILE A 79 -1.94 -11.82 12.55
N ARG A 80 -2.59 -11.85 13.71
CA ARG A 80 -3.35 -13.01 14.18
C ARG A 80 -4.83 -12.67 14.32
N GLY A 81 -5.66 -13.59 13.83
CA GLY A 81 -7.09 -13.61 14.07
C GLY A 81 -7.43 -14.15 15.46
N ARG A 82 -8.69 -14.01 15.85
CA ARG A 82 -9.23 -14.60 17.09
C ARG A 82 -9.47 -16.10 16.92
N ASP A 83 -9.76 -16.49 15.68
CA ASP A 83 -10.00 -17.83 15.18
C ASP A 83 -9.70 -17.86 13.67
N ARG A 84 -9.84 -19.03 13.05
CA ARG A 84 -9.55 -19.25 11.62
C ARG A 84 -10.46 -18.43 10.70
N THR A 85 -11.74 -18.30 11.02
CA THR A 85 -12.70 -17.53 10.21
C THR A 85 -12.31 -16.06 10.21
N HIS A 86 -11.99 -15.52 11.38
CA HIS A 86 -11.53 -14.14 11.51
C HIS A 86 -10.20 -13.91 10.76
N LEU A 87 -9.26 -14.86 10.77
CA LEU A 87 -8.02 -14.74 9.99
C LEU A 87 -8.29 -14.66 8.48
N VAL A 88 -9.25 -15.44 7.96
CA VAL A 88 -9.67 -15.38 6.55
C VAL A 88 -10.32 -14.04 6.22
N GLU A 89 -11.17 -13.50 7.09
CA GLU A 89 -11.75 -12.15 6.92
C GLU A 89 -10.66 -11.07 6.86
N LEU A 90 -9.66 -11.14 7.75
CA LEU A 90 -8.52 -10.22 7.74
C LEU A 90 -7.73 -10.34 6.43
N ALA A 91 -7.49 -11.56 5.94
CA ALA A 91 -6.84 -11.78 4.63
C ALA A 91 -7.64 -11.13 3.49
N TRP A 92 -8.97 -11.23 3.53
CA TRP A 92 -9.85 -10.58 2.55
C TRP A 92 -9.73 -9.04 2.60
N HIS A 93 -9.74 -8.45 3.80
CA HIS A 93 -9.56 -7.01 3.97
C HIS A 93 -8.19 -6.51 3.45
N LEU A 94 -7.12 -7.26 3.70
CA LEU A 94 -5.78 -6.96 3.19
C LEU A 94 -5.72 -7.08 1.66
N GLY A 95 -6.35 -8.12 1.11
CA GLY A 95 -6.46 -8.34 -0.33
C GLY A 95 -7.19 -7.21 -1.05
N ASN A 96 -8.29 -6.71 -0.48
CA ASN A 96 -9.03 -5.55 -1.00
C ASN A 96 -8.20 -4.26 -1.06
N ARG A 97 -7.07 -4.21 -0.36
CA ARG A 97 -6.12 -3.09 -0.35
C ARG A 97 -4.89 -3.37 -1.21
N HIS A 98 -4.85 -4.49 -1.92
CA HIS A 98 -3.73 -4.90 -2.77
C HIS A 98 -2.38 -4.93 -2.04
N LEU A 99 -2.38 -5.33 -0.77
CA LEU A 99 -1.16 -5.43 0.02
C LEU A 99 -0.45 -6.77 -0.25
N ALA A 100 0.87 -6.70 -0.38
CA ALA A 100 1.71 -7.88 -0.33
C ALA A 100 1.57 -8.53 1.06
N ALA A 101 1.19 -9.80 1.08
CA ALA A 101 0.98 -10.55 2.32
C ALA A 101 1.52 -11.97 2.19
N GLN A 102 2.28 -12.41 3.18
CA GLN A 102 2.64 -13.81 3.35
C GLN A 102 1.55 -14.47 4.20
N ILE A 103 1.00 -15.56 3.69
CA ILE A 103 -0.12 -16.28 4.32
C ILE A 103 0.41 -17.57 4.90
N GLU A 104 0.24 -17.75 6.20
CA GLU A 104 0.58 -18.96 6.93
C GLU A 104 -0.67 -19.53 7.62
N GLU A 105 -0.57 -20.73 8.19
CA GLU A 105 -1.74 -21.43 8.76
C GLU A 105 -2.42 -20.62 9.89
N ASP A 106 -1.62 -19.98 10.75
CA ASP A 106 -2.10 -19.31 11.97
C ASP A 106 -1.84 -17.79 11.99
N ARG A 107 -1.22 -17.24 10.95
CA ARG A 107 -0.89 -15.81 10.87
C ARG A 107 -0.80 -15.30 9.44
N ILE A 108 -0.91 -13.98 9.30
CA ILE A 108 -0.59 -13.24 8.08
C ILE A 108 0.55 -12.30 8.39
N VAL A 109 1.52 -12.18 7.49
CA VAL A 109 2.66 -11.28 7.64
C VAL A 109 2.62 -10.23 6.53
N ILE A 110 2.82 -8.97 6.88
CA ILE A 110 2.86 -7.84 5.94
C ILE A 110 4.02 -6.90 6.27
N LEU A 111 4.40 -6.05 5.31
CA LEU A 111 5.30 -4.93 5.58
C LEU A 111 4.73 -3.97 6.62
N ARG A 112 5.62 -3.34 7.40
CA ARG A 112 5.24 -2.39 8.44
C ARG A 112 4.54 -1.15 7.85
N ASP A 113 3.23 -1.07 8.06
CA ASP A 113 2.40 0.10 7.74
C ASP A 113 1.48 0.46 8.92
N HIS A 114 1.70 1.65 9.50
CA HIS A 114 0.98 2.11 10.69
C HIS A 114 -0.52 2.38 10.44
N VAL A 115 -0.90 2.77 9.23
CA VAL A 115 -2.30 2.97 8.83
C VAL A 115 -3.00 1.62 8.80
N ILE A 116 -2.37 0.63 8.17
CA ILE A 116 -2.89 -0.74 8.10
C ILE A 116 -2.95 -1.37 9.49
N ARG A 117 -1.93 -1.17 10.34
CA ARG A 117 -1.96 -1.61 11.73
C ARG A 117 -3.19 -1.09 12.48
N THR A 118 -3.47 0.20 12.37
CA THR A 118 -4.59 0.83 13.08
C THR A 118 -5.92 0.26 12.62
N MET A 119 -6.09 0.06 11.31
CA MET A 119 -7.27 -0.60 10.75
C MET A 119 -7.41 -2.04 11.27
N LEU A 120 -6.36 -2.85 11.21
CA LEU A 120 -6.40 -4.26 11.66
C LEU A 120 -6.74 -4.37 13.15
N GLN A 121 -6.19 -3.47 13.98
CA GLN A 121 -6.55 -3.38 15.40
C GLN A 121 -8.02 -2.99 15.60
N GLY A 122 -8.55 -2.08 14.76
CA GLY A 122 -9.97 -1.73 14.75
C GLY A 122 -10.91 -2.88 14.37
N LEU A 123 -10.43 -3.83 13.56
CA LEU A 123 -11.12 -5.10 13.23
C LEU A 123 -10.95 -6.16 14.34
N GLY A 124 -10.17 -5.85 15.38
CA GLY A 124 -9.91 -6.72 16.52
C GLY A 124 -8.87 -7.80 16.26
N ALA A 125 -7.94 -7.57 15.33
CA ALA A 125 -6.77 -8.40 15.12
C ALA A 125 -5.67 -8.09 16.15
N VAL A 126 -4.87 -9.11 16.48
CA VAL A 126 -3.61 -8.91 17.21
C VAL A 126 -2.51 -8.63 16.19
N VAL A 127 -1.78 -7.52 16.37
CA VAL A 127 -0.70 -7.10 15.48
C VAL A 127 0.60 -6.95 16.27
N LEU A 128 1.61 -7.76 15.94
CA LEU A 128 2.93 -7.78 16.59
C LEU A 128 4.01 -7.30 15.62
N GLU A 129 5.03 -6.59 16.12
CA GLU A 129 6.20 -6.23 15.30
C GLU A 129 7.19 -7.40 15.30
N ILE A 130 7.66 -7.79 14.11
CA ILE A 130 8.62 -8.88 13.93
C ILE A 130 9.72 -8.46 12.94
N ASP A 131 10.84 -9.17 13.01
CA ASP A 131 11.98 -9.08 12.08
C ASP A 131 12.26 -10.48 11.55
N GLU A 132 11.83 -10.77 10.32
CA GLU A 132 12.00 -12.08 9.68
C GLU A 132 12.04 -11.96 8.16
N PRO A 133 12.44 -13.01 7.43
CA PRO A 133 12.39 -13.02 5.97
C PRO A 133 10.95 -12.99 5.45
N PHE A 134 10.68 -12.13 4.47
CA PHE A 134 9.33 -11.91 3.95
C PHE A 134 9.16 -12.47 2.54
N GLN A 135 8.29 -13.46 2.32
CA GLN A 135 7.96 -14.05 1.02
C GLN A 135 6.44 -13.97 0.77
N PRO A 136 5.93 -12.85 0.23
CA PRO A 136 4.50 -12.68 0.02
C PRO A 136 3.94 -13.70 -0.98
N ALA A 137 2.67 -14.05 -0.78
CA ALA A 137 1.94 -14.92 -1.69
C ALA A 137 1.86 -14.30 -3.09
N ARG A 138 2.07 -15.13 -4.11
CA ARG A 138 1.95 -14.70 -5.50
C ARG A 138 0.48 -14.51 -5.87
N GLY A 139 0.13 -13.35 -6.43
CA GLY A 139 -1.20 -13.11 -6.97
C GLY A 139 -1.48 -14.01 -8.18
N ALA A 140 -2.74 -14.41 -8.37
CA ALA A 140 -3.17 -15.34 -9.42
C ALA A 140 -2.79 -14.91 -10.85
N TYR A 141 -2.61 -13.61 -11.09
CA TYR A 141 -2.31 -13.04 -12.41
C TYR A 141 -0.83 -12.70 -12.61
N HIS A 142 0.04 -12.94 -11.63
CA HIS A 142 1.50 -12.72 -11.78
C HIS A 142 2.16 -13.76 -12.72
N SER A 143 1.43 -14.77 -13.18
CA SER A 143 1.93 -15.82 -14.08
C SER A 143 1.76 -15.50 -15.57
N GLN A 144 1.10 -14.39 -15.94
CA GLN A 144 0.88 -14.00 -17.33
C GLN A 144 1.13 -12.50 -17.55
N GLY A 145 2.31 -12.16 -18.07
CA GLY A 145 2.55 -10.87 -18.72
C GLY A 145 3.18 -9.81 -17.82
N GLY A 146 4.41 -9.43 -18.16
CA GLY A 146 5.03 -8.23 -17.62
C GLY A 146 4.23 -7.00 -18.04
N HIS A 147 3.69 -6.30 -17.05
CA HIS A 147 3.27 -4.91 -17.21
C HIS A 147 3.94 -4.09 -16.13
N SER A 148 4.95 -3.34 -16.56
CA SER A 148 5.53 -2.22 -15.83
C SER A 148 4.41 -1.31 -15.34
N HIS A 149 4.42 -0.96 -14.06
CA HIS A 149 3.74 0.24 -13.57
C HIS A 149 4.47 1.47 -14.15
N GLY A 150 4.12 1.85 -15.38
CA GLY A 150 4.39 3.18 -15.90
C GLY A 150 3.38 4.15 -15.28
N HIS A 151 3.75 4.79 -14.17
CA HIS A 151 3.11 6.03 -13.75
C HIS A 151 3.84 7.20 -14.40
N ASP A 152 3.57 7.42 -15.70
CA ASP A 152 3.77 8.73 -16.29
C ASP A 152 2.49 9.54 -16.06
N HIS A 153 2.48 10.29 -14.96
CA HIS A 153 1.60 11.47 -14.83
C HIS A 153 2.48 12.70 -14.97
N ASP A 154 2.90 12.98 -16.19
CA ASP A 154 3.45 14.28 -16.57
C ASP A 154 2.26 15.17 -16.95
N HIS A 155 1.73 15.91 -15.97
CA HIS A 155 0.78 17.00 -16.22
C HIS A 155 1.56 18.31 -16.31
N ASN A 156 2.21 18.51 -17.44
CA ASN A 156 2.77 19.80 -17.82
C ASN A 156 1.69 20.58 -18.58
N HIS A 157 0.97 21.47 -17.90
CA HIS A 157 0.10 22.47 -18.54
C HIS A 157 0.85 23.80 -18.61
N ASP A 158 1.65 23.96 -19.66
CA ASP A 158 2.14 25.25 -20.12
C ASP A 158 1.08 25.87 -21.05
N HIS A 159 0.46 26.97 -20.62
CA HIS A 159 -0.52 27.72 -21.40
C HIS A 159 0.15 28.93 -22.03
N GLY A 160 0.77 28.71 -23.19
CA GLY A 160 1.19 29.77 -24.12
C GLY A 160 0.34 29.73 -25.38
N HIS A 161 -0.80 30.42 -25.38
CA HIS A 161 -1.54 30.70 -26.63
C HIS A 161 -1.25 32.13 -27.08
N ASP A 162 -0.37 32.19 -28.06
CA ASP A 162 -0.11 33.36 -28.90
C ASP A 162 -1.21 33.42 -29.96
N HIS A 163 -1.98 34.51 -30.00
CA HIS A 163 -2.92 34.80 -31.08
C HIS A 163 -2.89 36.30 -31.38
N ASP A 164 -1.96 36.69 -32.25
CA ASP A 164 -2.17 37.80 -33.16
C ASP A 164 -3.12 37.34 -34.28
N LEU A 165 -4.23 38.07 -34.46
CA LEU A 165 -4.84 38.54 -35.72
C LEU A 165 -6.35 38.83 -35.56
N ASP A 166 -6.67 40.12 -35.52
CA ASP A 166 -7.95 40.76 -35.96
C ASP A 166 -8.17 40.42 -37.47
N PRO A 167 -9.38 40.44 -38.10
CA PRO A 167 -10.55 41.20 -37.68
C PRO A 167 -11.98 40.65 -37.94
N ASN A 168 -12.93 41.25 -37.22
CA ASN A 168 -14.30 41.50 -37.67
C ASN A 168 -15.28 40.30 -37.69
N HIS A 169 -15.96 40.04 -36.57
CA HIS A 169 -17.31 39.45 -36.58
C HIS A 169 -18.19 40.09 -35.49
N GLY A 170 -18.97 41.07 -35.91
CA GLY A 170 -20.04 41.65 -35.10
C GLY A 170 -21.28 40.77 -35.13
N HIS A 171 -21.89 40.58 -33.97
CA HIS A 171 -23.33 40.45 -33.83
C HIS A 171 -23.74 41.16 -32.55
N ASP A 172 -24.35 42.33 -32.73
CA ASP A 172 -25.25 42.94 -31.76
C ASP A 172 -26.34 41.94 -31.38
N HIS A 173 -26.73 41.93 -30.11
CA HIS A 173 -28.13 42.09 -29.71
C HIS A 173 -28.19 42.48 -28.24
N ASP A 174 -28.62 43.72 -28.03
CA ASP A 174 -29.18 44.23 -26.79
C ASP A 174 -30.28 43.31 -26.25
N HIS A 175 -30.33 43.11 -24.93
CA HIS A 175 -31.56 43.33 -24.17
C HIS A 175 -31.26 43.55 -22.69
N GLU A 176 -31.84 44.65 -22.22
CA GLU A 176 -31.66 45.29 -20.94
C GLU A 176 -32.62 44.74 -19.87
N HIS A 177 -32.16 44.86 -18.62
CA HIS A 177 -32.87 44.90 -17.33
C HIS A 177 -33.10 43.62 -16.51
N GLY A 178 -32.56 43.70 -15.29
CA GLY A 178 -33.23 43.27 -14.07
C GLY A 178 -32.56 42.08 -13.39
N TYR A 179 -31.58 42.29 -12.51
CA TYR A 179 -31.74 42.64 -11.09
C TYR A 179 -30.39 42.47 -10.40
N GLU A 180 -30.01 43.48 -9.63
CA GLU A 180 -28.80 43.54 -8.84
C GLU A 180 -28.91 42.74 -7.52
N HIS A 181 -27.79 42.10 -7.20
CA HIS A 181 -27.20 41.79 -5.89
C HIS A 181 -27.85 40.79 -4.92
N GLU A 182 -27.07 39.70 -4.72
CA GLU A 182 -26.60 39.07 -3.47
C GLU A 182 -27.56 38.92 -2.28
N HIS A 183 -27.71 37.68 -1.80
CA HIS A 183 -27.43 37.31 -0.40
C HIS A 183 -27.36 35.77 -0.23
N GLU A 184 -26.41 35.34 0.61
CA GLU A 184 -26.24 33.99 1.13
C GLU A 184 -27.52 33.44 1.78
N HIS A 185 -27.85 32.17 1.57
CA HIS A 185 -28.64 31.42 2.54
C HIS A 185 -28.25 29.94 2.63
N ARG A 186 -28.26 29.49 3.89
CA ARG A 186 -27.91 28.18 4.43
C ARG A 186 -29.17 27.36 4.71
N HIS A 187 -28.98 26.04 4.66
CA HIS A 187 -29.66 24.94 5.40
C HIS A 187 -31.07 24.51 5.03
N ASP A 188 -31.20 23.19 4.84
CA ASP A 188 -32.43 22.45 5.11
C ASP A 188 -32.09 21.12 5.82
N ARG A 189 -32.38 21.05 7.12
CA ARG A 189 -32.57 19.81 7.89
C ARG A 189 -33.59 20.14 8.98
N GLY A 190 -34.75 19.51 8.85
CA GLY A 190 -35.91 19.79 9.68
C GLY A 190 -35.94 19.12 11.05
N HIS A 191 -36.89 19.66 11.81
CA HIS A 191 -37.73 19.08 12.86
C HIS A 191 -37.22 18.94 14.31
N ASP A 192 -37.78 19.84 15.12
CA ASP A 192 -38.41 19.73 16.45
C ASP A 192 -37.67 19.06 17.61
N HIS A 193 -37.54 19.79 18.72
CA HIS A 193 -38.23 19.47 19.98
C HIS A 193 -38.11 20.59 21.04
N ASP A 194 -39.26 20.78 21.70
CA ASP A 194 -39.58 21.52 22.92
C ASP A 194 -38.82 21.01 24.16
N HIS A 195 -38.36 21.92 25.01
CA HIS A 195 -38.65 22.02 26.45
C HIS A 195 -37.64 22.93 27.15
N GLY A 196 -38.15 24.08 27.60
CA GLY A 196 -37.44 25.05 28.43
C GLY A 196 -37.02 24.46 29.77
N GLN A 197 -35.75 24.66 30.13
CA GLN A 197 -35.24 24.41 31.46
C GLN A 197 -35.31 25.69 32.28
N ASP A 198 -36.01 25.57 33.39
CA ASP A 198 -36.25 26.55 34.42
C ASP A 198 -34.96 26.87 35.20
N HIS A 199 -34.71 28.15 35.43
CA HIS A 199 -33.57 28.66 36.15
C HIS A 199 -33.87 28.66 37.65
N GLY A 200 -33.14 27.83 38.41
CA GLY A 200 -33.20 27.81 39.86
C GLY A 200 -32.80 29.16 40.48
N HIS A 201 -33.74 29.78 41.19
CA HIS A 201 -33.48 30.86 42.13
C HIS A 201 -33.90 30.44 43.53
N ASP A 202 -32.90 30.38 44.42
CA ASP A 202 -33.01 30.22 45.86
C ASP A 202 -33.55 31.50 46.49
N HIS A 203 -34.68 31.39 47.20
CA HIS A 203 -35.09 32.33 48.23
C HIS A 203 -35.79 31.58 49.37
N GLY A 204 -35.09 31.44 50.49
CA GLY A 204 -35.70 31.03 51.75
C GLY A 204 -36.74 32.03 52.26
N HIS A 205 -37.76 31.54 52.95
CA HIS A 205 -38.11 31.97 54.32
C HIS A 205 -39.37 31.26 54.86
N HIS A 206 -39.29 30.98 56.17
CA HIS A 206 -40.36 30.90 57.17
C HIS A 206 -41.27 29.66 57.29
N ASP A 207 -40.93 28.88 58.32
CA ASP A 207 -41.84 28.24 59.29
C ASP A 207 -43.18 28.97 59.48
N HIS A 208 -44.27 28.21 59.52
CA HIS A 208 -45.30 28.34 60.56
C HIS A 208 -46.13 27.05 60.69
N LYS A 209 -46.18 26.54 61.93
CA LYS A 209 -47.05 25.46 62.44
C LYS A 209 -48.51 25.92 62.64
N HIS A 210 -49.35 24.93 62.97
CA HIS A 210 -50.66 24.94 63.66
C HIS A 210 -51.85 24.68 62.73
N ASP A 211 -52.78 23.75 63.00
CA ASP A 211 -53.10 22.92 64.19
C ASP A 211 -53.58 21.52 63.76
#